data_AF-A0A7V8FA78-F1
#
_entry.id   AF-A0A7V8FA78-F1
#
_cell.length_a   1.000
_cell.length_b   1.000
_cell.length_c   1.000
_cell.angle_alpha   90.00
_cell.angle_beta   90.00
_cell.angle_gamma   90.00
#
_symmetry.space_group_name_H-M   'P 1'
#
loop_
_entity.id
_entity.type
_entity.pdbx_description
1 polymer ?
#
loop_
_entity_poly.entity_id
_entity_poly.type
_entity_poly.pdbx_seq_one_letter_code
_entity_poly.pdbx_strand_id
1 'polypeptide(L)'
;MIVLTSLVVLAAGFWLVFALIGAMLKLVFGIVGGVFSLVGSLLGALVGGVAMLLVAPVVALALMPILLPVGLLVLLVWGIARATRKPDVVVTPASR
;
A
#
# COMPACT_ATOMS: atom_id res chain seq x y z
N MET A 1 -10.60 -44.33 43.28
CA MET A 1 -10.64 -42.94 42.76
C MET A 1 -9.28 -42.47 42.27
N ILE A 2 -8.20 -42.63 43.04
CA ILE A 2 -6.82 -42.23 42.70
C ILE A 2 -6.37 -42.65 41.29
N VAL A 3 -6.61 -43.90 40.87
CA VAL A 3 -6.21 -44.39 39.53
C VAL A 3 -6.88 -43.61 38.41
N LEU A 4 -8.16 -43.29 38.56
CA LEU A 4 -8.91 -42.50 37.58
C LEU A 4 -8.38 -41.06 37.55
N THR A 5 -8.14 -40.46 38.73
CA THR A 5 -7.60 -39.11 38.84
C THR A 5 -6.20 -39.01 38.24
N SER A 6 -5.33 -40.01 38.46
CA SER A 6 -3.99 -40.04 37.88
C SER A 6 -4.01 -40.17 36.36
N LEU A 7 -4.93 -40.96 35.79
CA LEU A 7 -5.09 -41.08 34.34
C LEU A 7 -5.56 -39.77 33.72
N VAL A 8 -6.49 -39.07 34.38
CA VAL A 8 -6.96 -37.76 33.92
C VAL A 8 -5.84 -36.72 33.95
N VAL A 9 -5.03 -36.69 35.02
CA VAL A 9 -3.88 -35.77 35.11
C VAL A 9 -2.85 -36.05 34.03
N LEU A 10 -2.55 -37.33 33.75
CA LEU A 10 -1.63 -37.71 32.67
C LEU A 10 -2.18 -37.31 31.30
N ALA A 11 -3.46 -37.58 31.03
CA ALA A 11 -4.10 -37.20 29.78
C ALA A 11 -4.12 -35.68 29.57
N ALA A 12 -4.46 -34.92 30.61
CA ALA A 12 -4.43 -33.46 30.58
C ALA A 12 -3.01 -32.91 30.39
N GLY A 13 -2.01 -33.51 31.05
CA GLY A 13 -0.60 -33.16 30.87
C GLY A 13 -0.12 -33.38 29.44
N PHE A 14 -0.41 -34.55 28.86
CA PHE A 14 -0.09 -34.85 27.45
C PHE A 14 -0.81 -33.90 26.50
N TRP A 15 -2.09 -33.65 26.72
CA TRP A 15 -2.85 -32.69 25.94
C TRP A 15 -2.21 -31.30 25.94
N LEU A 16 -1.80 -30.82 27.12
CA LEU A 16 -1.20 -29.50 27.28
C LEU A 16 0.14 -29.39 26.54
N VAL A 17 0.96 -30.44 26.58
CA VAL A 17 2.24 -30.49 25.86
C VAL A 17 2.00 -30.42 24.35
N PHE A 18 1.09 -31.24 23.80
CA PHE A 18 0.78 -31.21 22.37
C PHE A 18 0.12 -29.90 21.94
N ALA A 19 -0.73 -29.31 22.77
CA ALA A 19 -1.31 -28.00 22.52
C ALA A 19 -0.23 -26.91 22.47
N LEU A 20 0.75 -26.94 23.38
CA LEU A 20 1.86 -26.00 23.40
C LEU A 20 2.74 -26.14 22.16
N ILE A 21 3.07 -27.37 21.76
CA ILE A 21 3.83 -27.65 20.54
C ILE A 21 3.07 -27.12 19.31
N GLY A 22 1.76 -27.40 19.22
CA GLY A 22 0.91 -26.91 18.14
C GLY A 22 0.85 -25.37 18.09
N ALA A 23 0.77 -24.71 19.26
CA ALA A 23 0.79 -23.26 19.35
C ALA A 23 2.14 -22.67 18.90
N MET A 24 3.26 -23.27 19.31
CA MET A 24 4.60 -22.87 18.87
C MET A 24 4.78 -23.02 17.36
N LEU A 25 4.37 -24.16 16.79
CA LEU A 25 4.44 -24.36 15.35
C LEU A 25 3.60 -23.32 14.60
N LYS A 26 2.35 -23.06 15.05
CA LYS A 26 1.51 -22.01 14.46
C LYS A 26 2.16 -20.63 14.54
N LEU A 27 2.79 -20.31 15.66
CA LEU A 27 3.49 -19.03 15.83
C LEU A 27 4.63 -18.89 14.83
N VAL A 28 5.50 -19.90 14.73
CA VAL A 28 6.65 -19.88 13.80
C VAL A 28 6.17 -19.82 12.35
N PHE A 29 5.28 -20.72 11.94
CA PHE A 29 4.75 -20.72 10.57
C PHE A 29 3.94 -19.46 10.24
N GLY A 30 3.21 -18.92 11.21
CA GLY A 30 2.49 -17.65 11.08
C GLY A 30 3.42 -16.47 10.84
N ILE A 31 4.52 -16.38 11.62
CA ILE A 31 5.54 -15.34 11.44
C ILE A 31 6.24 -15.50 10.09
N VAL A 32 6.73 -16.70 9.78
CA VAL A 32 7.45 -16.98 8.53
C VAL A 32 6.54 -16.69 7.32
N GLY A 33 5.34 -17.25 7.30
CA GLY A 33 4.35 -17.01 6.25
C GLY A 33 3.97 -15.53 6.14
N GLY A 34 3.82 -14.84 7.28
CA GLY A 34 3.57 -13.40 7.32
C GLY A 34 4.69 -12.58 6.69
N VAL A 35 5.96 -12.90 6.98
CA VAL A 35 7.12 -12.24 6.38
C VAL A 35 7.17 -12.49 4.87
N PHE A 36 7.00 -13.74 4.42
CA PHE A 36 6.96 -14.04 2.99
C PHE A 36 5.80 -13.33 2.28
N SER A 37 4.64 -13.25 2.91
CA SER A 37 3.49 -12.51 2.38
C SER A 37 3.79 -11.02 2.28
N LEU A 38 4.44 -10.43 3.29
CA LEU A 38 4.82 -9.02 3.28
C LEU A 38 5.80 -8.74 2.14
N VAL A 39 6.89 -9.52 2.06
CA VAL A 39 7.90 -9.38 1.00
C VAL A 39 7.29 -9.61 -0.37
N GLY A 40 6.50 -10.66 -0.53
CA GLY A 40 5.80 -10.98 -1.78
C GLY A 40 4.83 -9.87 -2.20
N SER A 41 4.10 -9.27 -1.26
CA SER A 41 3.20 -8.13 -1.54
C SER A 41 3.97 -6.88 -1.94
N LEU A 42 5.11 -6.61 -1.31
CA LEU A 42 5.95 -5.45 -1.61
C LEU A 42 6.55 -5.58 -3.01
N LEU A 43 7.11 -6.76 -3.32
CA LEU A 43 7.66 -7.07 -4.64
C LEU A 43 6.56 -7.07 -5.71
N GLY A 44 5.39 -7.65 -5.40
CA GLY A 44 4.24 -7.64 -6.29
C GLY A 44 3.74 -6.23 -6.59
N ALA A 45 3.69 -5.36 -5.58
CA ALA A 45 3.32 -3.96 -5.76
C ALA A 45 4.36 -3.19 -6.58
N LEU A 46 5.66 -3.45 -6.35
CA LEU A 46 6.74 -2.83 -7.12
C LEU A 46 6.67 -3.25 -8.60
N VAL A 47 6.63 -4.56 -8.87
CA VAL A 47 6.60 -5.10 -10.23
C VAL A 47 5.30 -4.74 -10.93
N GLY A 48 4.16 -4.88 -10.25
CA GLY A 48 2.84 -4.51 -10.77
C GLY A 48 2.74 -3.00 -11.05
N GLY A 49 3.31 -2.17 -10.17
CA GLY A 49 3.38 -0.72 -10.36
C GLY A 49 4.23 -0.33 -11.56
N VAL A 50 5.41 -0.94 -11.73
CA VAL A 50 6.26 -0.73 -12.91
C VAL A 50 5.55 -1.20 -14.18
N ALA A 51 4.91 -2.36 -14.16
CA ALA A 51 4.12 -2.85 -15.29
C ALA A 51 2.97 -1.89 -15.65
N MET A 52 2.27 -1.35 -14.65
CA MET A 52 1.23 -0.33 -14.86
C MET A 52 1.80 0.95 -15.45
N LEU A 53 2.98 1.40 -15.03
CA LEU A 53 3.67 2.54 -15.64
C LEU A 53 4.00 2.32 -17.12
N LEU A 54 4.39 1.09 -17.50
CA LEU A 54 4.65 0.75 -18.89
C LEU A 54 3.38 0.74 -19.75
N VAL A 55 2.25 0.33 -19.16
CA VAL A 55 0.95 0.27 -19.84
C VAL A 55 0.20 1.62 -19.77
N ALA A 56 0.58 2.51 -18.85
CA ALA A 56 -0.04 3.82 -18.65
C ALA A 56 -0.17 4.66 -19.93
N PRO A 57 0.82 4.72 -20.85
CA PRO A 57 0.67 5.45 -22.11
C PRO A 57 -0.45 4.89 -22.99
N VAL A 58 -0.59 3.57 -23.05
CA VAL A 58 -1.65 2.90 -23.82
C VAL A 58 -3.02 3.23 -23.21
N VAL A 59 -3.12 3.20 -21.89
CA VAL A 59 -4.34 3.58 -21.17
C VAL A 59 -4.67 5.05 -21.38
N ALA A 60 -3.68 5.94 -21.31
CA ALA A 60 -3.86 7.38 -21.56
C ALA A 60 -4.35 7.65 -22.98
N LEU A 61 -3.83 6.94 -23.98
CA LEU A 61 -4.33 7.02 -25.36
C LEU A 61 -5.76 6.49 -25.48
N ALA A 62 -6.10 5.39 -24.79
CA ALA A 62 -7.46 4.86 -24.77
C ALA A 62 -8.46 5.82 -24.09
N LEU A 63 -8.00 6.58 -23.09
CA LEU A 63 -8.79 7.58 -22.37
C LEU A 63 -8.80 8.97 -23.04
N MET A 64 -8.15 9.12 -24.20
CA MET A 64 -8.08 10.39 -24.93
C MET A 64 -9.46 11.05 -25.17
N PRO A 65 -10.56 10.33 -25.47
CA PRO A 65 -11.88 10.94 -25.64
C PRO A 65 -12.38 11.69 -24.40
N ILE A 66 -11.96 11.25 -23.21
CA ILE A 66 -12.32 11.86 -21.92
C ILE A 66 -11.26 12.88 -21.51
N LEU A 67 -9.97 12.61 -21.77
CA LEU A 67 -8.87 13.50 -21.41
C LEU A 67 -8.83 14.78 -22.27
N LEU A 68 -9.26 14.73 -23.53
CA LEU A 68 -9.32 15.89 -24.43
C LEU A 68 -10.20 17.04 -23.89
N PRO A 69 -11.48 16.83 -23.54
CA PRO A 69 -12.32 17.92 -23.04
C PRO A 69 -11.80 18.48 -21.71
N VAL A 70 -11.29 17.62 -20.81
CA VAL A 70 -10.69 18.07 -19.54
C VAL A 70 -9.41 18.89 -19.79
N GLY A 71 -8.54 18.43 -20.68
CA GLY A 71 -7.31 19.14 -21.05
C GLY A 71 -7.59 20.52 -21.66
N LEU A 72 -8.62 20.63 -22.51
CA LEU A 72 -9.07 21.91 -23.06
C LEU A 72 -9.53 22.88 -21.97
N LEU A 73 -10.33 22.41 -21.00
CA LEU A 73 -10.76 23.24 -19.88
C LEU A 73 -9.57 23.71 -19.03
N VAL A 74 -8.61 22.83 -18.75
CA VAL A 74 -7.41 23.18 -17.99
C VAL A 74 -6.59 24.24 -18.73
N LEU A 75 -6.35 24.06 -20.03
CA LEU A 75 -5.63 25.02 -20.86
C LEU A 75 -6.36 26.37 -20.93
N LEU A 76 -7.68 26.37 -21.02
CA LEU A 76 -8.50 27.58 -21.02
C LEU A 76 -8.34 28.34 -19.70
N VAL A 77 -8.54 27.67 -18.56
CA VAL A 77 -8.40 28.28 -17.23
C VAL A 77 -6.99 28.81 -17.01
N TRP A 78 -5.98 28.04 -17.40
CA TRP A 78 -4.58 28.45 -17.30
C TRP A 78 -4.26 29.66 -18.17
N GLY A 79 -4.76 29.67 -19.41
CA GLY A 79 -4.59 30.79 -20.34
C GLY A 79 -5.19 32.09 -19.79
N ILE A 80 -6.41 32.02 -19.24
CA ILE A 80 -7.05 33.16 -18.58
C ILE A 80 -6.22 33.63 -17.39
N ALA A 81 -5.89 32.72 -16.47
CA ALA A 81 -5.13 33.05 -15.26
C ALA A 81 -3.79 33.73 -15.60
N ARG A 82 -3.09 33.23 -16.62
CA ARG A 82 -1.82 33.79 -17.07
C ARG A 82 -1.98 35.14 -17.76
N ALA A 83 -3.00 35.32 -18.59
CA ALA A 83 -3.29 36.61 -19.23
C ALA A 83 -3.68 37.69 -18.21
N THR A 84 -4.31 37.30 -17.09
CA THR A 84 -4.72 38.22 -16.03
C THR A 84 -3.63 38.57 -15.01
N ARG A 85 -2.44 37.93 -15.07
CA ARG A 85 -1.33 38.29 -14.19
C ARG A 85 -0.78 39.67 -14.59
N LYS A 86 -0.97 40.67 -13.73
CA LYS A 86 -0.29 41.97 -13.84
C LYS A 86 1.20 41.79 -13.49
N PRO A 87 2.12 42.52 -14.14
CA PRO A 87 3.52 42.53 -13.73
C PRO A 87 3.62 43.09 -12.31
N ASP A 88 4.30 42.35 -11.41
CA ASP A 88 4.66 42.88 -10.10
C ASP A 88 5.63 44.05 -10.30
N VAL A 89 5.14 45.26 -10.09
CA VAL A 89 5.99 46.45 -10.04
C VAL A 89 6.70 46.42 -8.69
N VAL A 90 7.92 45.89 -8.69
CA VAL A 90 8.82 45.95 -7.54
C VAL A 90 9.24 47.42 -7.39
N VAL A 91 8.59 48.13 -6.49
CA VAL A 91 9.00 49.49 -6.12
C VAL A 91 10.23 49.35 -5.22
N THR A 92 11.42 49.42 -5.81
CA THR A 92 12.66 49.51 -5.03
C THR A 92 12.69 50.87 -4.33
N PRO A 93 12.71 50.94 -2.99
CA PRO A 93 12.82 52.21 -2.29
C PRO A 93 14.20 52.81 -2.58
N ALA A 94 14.23 54.03 -3.13
CA ALA A 94 15.46 54.77 -3.32
C ALA A 94 16.05 55.10 -1.94
N SER A 95 17.24 54.58 -1.65
CA SER A 95 18.02 54.92 -0.46
C SER A 95 18.38 56.41 -0.49
N ARG A 96 17.92 57.16 0.51
CA ARG A 96 18.42 58.52 0.80
C ARG A 96 19.72 58.46 1.59
#